data_AF-A0A974CS86-F1
#
_entry.id   AF-A0A974CS86-F1
#
_cell.length_a   1.000
_cell.length_b   1.000
_cell.length_c   1.000
_cell.angle_alpha   90.00
_cell.angle_beta   90.00
_cell.angle_gamma   90.00
#
_symmetry.space_group_name_H-M   'P 1'
#
loop_
_entity.id
_entity.type
_entity.pdbx_description
1 polymer ?
#
loop_
_entity_poly.entity_id
_entity_poly.type
_entity_poly.pdbx_seq_one_letter_code
_entity_poly.pdbx_strand_id
1 'polypeptide(L)'
;VEELTEGAFYEFKVAASNLAGLGLPSDPSDHFKCEAWTMPEPGPAYDLTFCEVRNSSLVILWKEPIYSGKSPVSGYFVEYREVESEEWTRVNQSATANHYLKVTDLEEGKTYVFHILAVNGSGTGKASDASEPVLVEVRP
;
A
#
# COMPACT_ATOMS: atom_id res chain seq x y z
N VAL A 1 24.36 -18.43 -12.55
CA VAL A 1 23.97 -19.31 -11.44
C VAL A 1 22.49 -19.56 -11.62
N GLU A 2 22.14 -20.74 -12.08
CA GLU A 2 20.75 -21.16 -12.23
C GLU A 2 20.56 -22.21 -11.12
N GLU A 3 19.45 -22.16 -10.38
CA GLU A 3 19.15 -22.97 -9.18
C GLU A 3 19.66 -22.42 -7.83
N LEU A 4 19.32 -21.17 -7.51
CA LEU A 4 19.34 -20.70 -6.11
C LEU A 4 18.04 -21.11 -5.40
N THR A 5 18.17 -21.66 -4.20
CA THR A 5 17.07 -22.03 -3.32
C THR A 5 16.52 -20.79 -2.64
N GLU A 6 15.22 -20.55 -2.80
CA GLU A 6 14.52 -19.47 -2.10
C GLU A 6 14.67 -19.61 -0.58
N GLY A 7 14.94 -18.48 0.09
CA GLY A 7 15.13 -18.38 1.53
C GLY A 7 16.55 -18.71 2.01
N ALA A 8 17.40 -19.29 1.17
CA ALA A 8 18.79 -19.59 1.51
C ALA A 8 19.71 -18.37 1.34
N PHE A 9 20.78 -18.35 2.14
CA PHE A 9 21.84 -17.35 2.04
C PHE A 9 22.98 -17.86 1.16
N TYR A 10 23.47 -17.02 0.26
CA TYR A 10 24.54 -17.32 -0.67
C TYR A 10 25.67 -16.30 -0.54
N GLU A 11 26.89 -16.79 -0.65
CA GLU A 11 28.07 -15.97 -0.88
C GLU A 11 28.62 -16.32 -2.27
N PHE A 12 29.13 -15.33 -2.99
CA PHE A 12 29.68 -15.51 -4.33
C PHE A 12 31.17 -15.19 -4.33
N LYS A 13 31.95 -16.02 -5.03
CA LYS A 13 33.38 -15.80 -5.31
C LYS A 13 33.60 -15.91 -6.82
N VAL A 14 34.53 -15.13 -7.35
CA VAL A 14 34.91 -15.16 -8.77
C VAL A 14 36.38 -15.55 -8.92
N ALA A 15 36.69 -16.41 -9.88
CA ALA A 15 38.05 -16.80 -10.21
C ALA A 15 38.26 -16.66 -11.73
N ALA A 16 39.41 -16.11 -12.14
CA ALA A 16 39.76 -16.01 -13.55
C ALA A 16 40.39 -17.32 -14.04
N SER A 17 40.07 -17.77 -15.25
CA SER A 17 40.72 -18.93 -15.88
C SER A 17 41.49 -18.49 -17.12
N ASN A 18 42.71 -19.01 -17.29
CA ASN A 18 43.53 -18.82 -18.49
C ASN A 18 44.21 -20.14 -18.91
N LEU A 19 45.08 -20.08 -19.93
CA LEU A 19 45.83 -21.24 -20.46
C LEU A 19 46.72 -21.96 -19.43
N ALA A 20 47.10 -21.28 -18.33
CA ALA A 20 47.86 -21.87 -17.23
C ALA A 20 46.98 -22.50 -16.14
N GLY A 21 45.65 -22.37 -16.24
CA GLY A 21 44.68 -22.95 -15.32
C GLY A 21 43.75 -21.93 -14.66
N LEU A 22 43.13 -22.34 -13.56
CA LEU A 22 42.27 -21.47 -12.74
C LEU A 22 43.12 -20.66 -11.77
N GLY A 23 42.97 -19.34 -11.79
CA GLY A 23 43.58 -18.42 -10.84
C GLY A 23 42.93 -18.49 -9.45
N LEU A 24 43.52 -17.78 -8.49
CA LEU A 24 42.97 -17.70 -7.14
C LEU A 24 41.57 -17.06 -7.15
N PRO A 25 40.61 -17.61 -6.38
CA PRO A 25 39.30 -16.98 -6.22
C PRO A 25 39.42 -15.68 -5.44
N SER A 26 38.48 -14.76 -5.69
CA SER A 26 38.30 -13.55 -4.89
C SER A 26 37.89 -13.88 -3.44
N ASP A 27 37.94 -12.87 -2.59
CA ASP A 27 37.22 -12.88 -1.32
C ASP A 27 35.71 -13.10 -1.55
N PRO A 28 35.00 -13.77 -0.62
CA PRO A 28 33.55 -13.93 -0.70
C PRO A 28 32.84 -12.57 -0.64
N SER A 29 31.73 -12.46 -1.37
CA SER A 29 30.76 -11.39 -1.15
C SER A 29 30.14 -11.48 0.25
N ASP A 30 29.45 -10.41 0.66
CA ASP A 30 28.51 -10.49 1.78
C ASP A 30 27.42 -11.54 1.51
N HIS A 31 26.81 -12.03 2.61
CA HIS A 31 25.71 -12.98 2.54
C HIS A 31 24.50 -12.34 1.84
N PHE A 32 24.03 -12.96 0.77
CA PHE A 32 22.84 -12.53 0.04
C PHE A 32 21.73 -13.57 0.19
N LYS A 33 20.57 -13.16 0.71
CA LYS A 33 19.40 -14.03 0.80
C LYS A 33 18.70 -14.09 -0.56
N CYS A 34 18.54 -15.29 -1.11
CA CYS A 34 17.74 -15.48 -2.31
C CYS A 34 16.25 -15.34 -1.95
N GLU A 35 15.65 -14.20 -2.25
CA GLU A 35 14.22 -13.97 -2.07
C GLU A 35 13.48 -14.26 -3.38
N ALA A 36 12.28 -14.85 -3.31
CA ALA A 36 11.44 -14.97 -4.49
C ALA A 36 11.22 -13.59 -5.13
N TRP A 37 11.14 -13.58 -6.46
CA TRP A 37 10.57 -12.45 -7.18
C TRP A 37 9.07 -12.38 -6.86
N THR A 38 8.74 -11.77 -5.73
CA THR A 38 7.38 -11.37 -5.42
C THR A 38 7.19 -9.92 -5.82
N MET A 39 5.99 -9.62 -6.34
CA MET A 39 5.52 -8.25 -6.47
C MET A 39 4.78 -7.97 -5.14
N PRO A 40 5.34 -7.17 -4.22
CA PRO A 40 4.65 -6.87 -2.98
C PRO A 40 3.43 -5.99 -3.24
N GLU A 41 2.44 -6.09 -2.37
CA GLU A 41 1.33 -5.16 -2.32
C GLU A 41 1.83 -3.75 -1.92
N PRO A 42 1.10 -2.68 -2.25
CA PRO A 42 1.50 -1.34 -1.86
C PRO A 42 1.37 -1.14 -0.35
N GLY A 43 2.15 -0.21 0.18
CA GLY A 43 1.97 0.27 1.55
C GLY A 43 0.66 1.04 1.75
N PRO A 44 0.38 1.46 2.99
CA PRO A 44 -0.80 2.28 3.27
C PRO A 44 -0.69 3.68 2.65
N ALA A 45 -1.82 4.23 2.22
CA ALA A 45 -1.94 5.65 1.94
C ALA A 45 -1.78 6.47 3.24
N TYR A 46 -1.45 7.77 3.11
CA TYR A 46 -1.24 8.64 4.26
C TYR A 46 -1.81 10.04 4.04
N ASP A 47 -1.79 10.88 5.08
CA ASP A 47 -2.24 12.28 5.05
C ASP A 47 -3.69 12.44 4.59
N LEU A 48 -4.60 11.70 5.25
CA LEU A 48 -6.03 11.76 4.97
C LEU A 48 -6.58 13.10 5.44
N THR A 49 -7.16 13.85 4.52
CA THR A 49 -7.77 15.16 4.77
C THR A 49 -9.19 15.21 4.24
N PHE A 50 -10.02 16.07 4.84
CA PHE A 50 -11.44 16.17 4.51
C PHE A 50 -11.79 17.60 4.11
N CYS A 51 -12.60 17.73 3.06
CA CYS A 51 -13.20 19.00 2.68
C CYS A 51 -14.66 18.80 2.28
N GLU A 52 -15.36 19.93 2.06
CA GLU A 52 -16.76 19.93 1.61
C GLU A 52 -17.74 19.11 2.46
N VAL A 53 -17.49 18.97 3.77
CA VAL A 53 -18.40 18.28 4.71
C VAL A 53 -19.74 19.02 4.76
N ARG A 54 -20.76 18.47 4.09
CA ARG A 54 -22.09 19.08 3.89
C ARG A 54 -23.14 18.00 3.58
N ASN A 55 -24.35 18.15 4.12
CA ASN A 55 -25.59 17.47 3.71
C ASN A 55 -25.37 16.01 3.30
N SER A 56 -25.05 15.15 4.28
CA SER A 56 -24.83 13.71 4.07
C SER A 56 -23.66 13.35 3.14
N SER A 57 -22.72 14.27 2.91
CA SER A 57 -21.56 14.01 2.07
C SER A 57 -20.30 14.73 2.54
N LEU A 58 -19.15 14.18 2.13
CA LEU A 58 -17.84 14.81 2.29
C LEU A 58 -16.93 14.40 1.15
N VAL A 59 -15.82 15.12 0.98
CA VAL A 59 -14.74 14.72 0.08
C VAL A 59 -13.52 14.38 0.92
N ILE A 60 -13.02 13.15 0.77
CA ILE A 60 -11.76 12.71 1.34
C ILE A 60 -10.65 12.84 0.30
N LEU A 61 -9.48 13.34 0.72
CA LEU A 61 -8.24 13.42 -0.06
C LEU A 61 -7.12 12.71 0.67
N TRP A 62 -6.15 12.18 -0.05
CA TRP A 62 -5.02 11.45 0.52
C TRP A 62 -3.78 11.53 -0.34
N LYS A 63 -2.65 11.09 0.21
CA LYS A 63 -1.39 10.89 -0.53
C LYS A 63 -1.14 9.42 -0.83
N GLU A 64 -0.44 9.18 -1.94
CA GLU A 64 -0.02 7.85 -2.34
C GLU A 64 0.91 7.20 -1.29
N PRO A 65 0.95 5.87 -1.17
CA PRO A 65 1.88 5.19 -0.29
C PRO A 65 3.34 5.55 -0.55
N ILE A 66 4.14 5.68 0.51
CA ILE A 66 5.60 5.88 0.40
C ILE A 66 6.27 4.69 -0.34
N TYR A 67 5.69 3.51 -0.21
CA TYR A 67 6.16 2.28 -0.85
C TYR A 67 5.07 1.71 -1.75
N SER A 68 5.31 1.65 -3.06
CA SER A 68 4.32 1.18 -4.04
C SER A 68 4.41 -0.33 -4.35
N GLY A 69 5.39 -1.06 -3.82
CA GLY A 69 5.47 -2.51 -4.00
C GLY A 69 6.10 -3.00 -5.31
N LYS A 70 7.23 -2.40 -5.74
CA LYS A 70 7.93 -2.67 -7.03
C LYS A 70 7.06 -2.51 -8.30
N SER A 71 5.82 -2.04 -8.15
CA SER A 71 4.82 -1.78 -9.19
C SER A 71 4.14 -0.45 -8.86
N PRO A 72 3.67 0.35 -9.83
CA PRO A 72 2.92 1.57 -9.52
C PRO A 72 1.55 1.24 -8.90
N VAL A 73 1.06 2.14 -8.03
CA VAL A 73 -0.31 2.06 -7.51
C VAL A 73 -1.28 2.33 -8.65
N SER A 74 -2.24 1.42 -8.86
CA SER A 74 -3.25 1.49 -9.91
C SER A 74 -4.59 2.06 -9.43
N GLY A 75 -4.82 2.12 -8.12
CA GLY A 75 -5.98 2.80 -7.56
C GLY A 75 -6.15 2.60 -6.05
N TYR A 76 -7.30 3.06 -5.55
CA TYR A 76 -7.61 3.11 -4.13
C TYR A 76 -9.04 2.66 -3.85
N PHE A 77 -9.21 1.99 -2.72
CA PHE A 77 -10.51 1.77 -2.09
C PHE A 77 -10.64 2.61 -0.84
N VAL A 78 -11.80 3.21 -0.65
CA VAL A 78 -12.16 3.95 0.55
C VAL A 78 -13.19 3.15 1.31
N GLU A 79 -12.94 3.00 2.60
CA GLU A 79 -13.85 2.36 3.54
C GLU A 79 -14.11 3.32 4.70
N TYR A 80 -15.30 3.22 5.27
CA TYR A 80 -15.70 4.01 6.43
C TYR A 80 -16.47 3.15 7.42
N ARG A 81 -16.47 3.57 8.67
CA ARG A 81 -17.39 3.03 9.68
C ARG A 81 -17.87 4.15 10.58
N GLU A 82 -19.06 3.98 11.14
CA GLU A 82 -19.49 4.82 12.26
C GLU A 82 -18.55 4.55 13.45
N VAL A 83 -18.22 5.59 14.24
CA VAL A 83 -17.35 5.44 15.42
C VAL A 83 -17.90 4.38 16.38
N GLU A 84 -19.22 4.29 16.51
CA GLU A 84 -19.94 3.33 17.37
C GLU A 84 -20.03 1.91 16.77
N SER A 85 -19.70 1.75 15.48
CA SER A 85 -19.73 0.46 14.77
C SER A 85 -18.33 -0.13 14.61
N GLU A 86 -18.20 -1.45 14.63
CA GLU A 86 -16.94 -2.14 14.31
C GLU A 86 -16.84 -2.51 12.82
N GLU A 87 -17.93 -2.40 12.07
CA GLU A 87 -18.00 -2.86 10.68
C GLU A 87 -17.61 -1.76 9.69
N TRP A 88 -16.63 -2.05 8.84
CA TRP A 88 -16.22 -1.20 7.74
C TRP A 88 -17.10 -1.42 6.51
N THR A 89 -17.54 -0.31 5.90
CA THR A 89 -18.34 -0.26 4.69
C THR A 89 -17.52 0.31 3.54
N ARG A 90 -17.50 -0.40 2.40
CA ARG A 90 -16.84 0.04 1.18
C ARG A 90 -17.63 1.16 0.50
N VAL A 91 -16.98 2.29 0.21
CA VAL A 91 -17.60 3.41 -0.53
C VAL A 91 -17.65 3.12 -2.03
N ASN A 92 -16.52 2.74 -2.63
CA ASN A 92 -16.40 2.54 -4.07
C ASN A 92 -16.31 1.05 -4.45
N GLN A 93 -17.14 0.62 -5.40
CA GLN A 93 -17.15 -0.77 -5.89
C GLN A 93 -15.90 -1.11 -6.72
N SER A 94 -15.32 -0.12 -7.41
CA SER A 94 -14.10 -0.26 -8.21
C SER A 94 -13.04 0.72 -7.72
N ALA A 95 -11.78 0.31 -7.74
CA ALA A 95 -10.67 1.15 -7.28
C ALA A 95 -10.62 2.45 -8.10
N THR A 96 -10.55 3.59 -7.40
CA THR A 96 -10.42 4.90 -8.05
C THR A 96 -8.95 5.20 -8.32
N ALA A 97 -8.62 5.73 -9.49
CA ALA A 97 -7.27 6.22 -9.80
C ALA A 97 -7.02 7.64 -9.24
N ASN A 98 -8.06 8.32 -8.76
CA ASN A 98 -7.93 9.64 -8.16
C ASN A 98 -7.39 9.56 -6.73
N HIS A 99 -6.79 10.65 -6.26
CA HIS A 99 -6.38 10.84 -4.86
C HIS A 99 -7.45 11.55 -4.02
N TYR A 100 -8.70 11.49 -4.48
CA TYR A 100 -9.86 12.02 -3.79
C TYR A 100 -11.10 11.19 -4.12
N LEU A 101 -12.06 11.17 -3.21
CA LEU A 101 -13.36 10.54 -3.40
C LEU A 101 -14.44 11.31 -2.65
N LYS A 102 -15.57 11.54 -3.32
CA LYS A 102 -16.77 12.02 -2.64
C LYS A 102 -17.50 10.83 -2.01
N VAL A 103 -17.69 10.89 -0.70
CA VAL A 103 -18.53 9.95 0.06
C VAL A 103 -19.91 10.58 0.20
N THR A 104 -20.95 9.83 -0.12
CA THR A 104 -22.36 10.23 -0.04
C THR A 104 -23.12 9.31 0.91
N ASP A 105 -24.40 9.61 1.12
CA ASP A 105 -25.33 8.77 1.88
C ASP A 105 -24.90 8.57 3.34
N LEU A 106 -24.20 9.57 3.89
CA LEU A 106 -23.85 9.63 5.31
C LEU A 106 -25.03 10.17 6.12
N GLU A 107 -25.22 9.66 7.34
CA GLU A 107 -26.28 10.14 8.22
C GLU A 107 -25.84 11.42 8.95
N GLU A 108 -26.74 12.40 9.01
CA GLU A 108 -26.50 13.65 9.72
C GLU A 108 -26.46 13.42 11.24
N GLY A 109 -25.52 14.09 11.91
CA GLY A 109 -25.29 13.93 13.35
C GLY A 109 -24.49 12.68 13.72
N LYS A 110 -24.12 11.84 12.76
CA LYS A 110 -23.24 10.69 12.97
C LYS A 110 -21.77 11.05 12.77
N THR A 111 -20.91 10.35 13.51
CA THR A 111 -19.45 10.51 13.40
C THR A 111 -18.86 9.27 12.73
N TYR A 112 -18.03 9.49 11.72
CA TYR A 112 -17.41 8.43 10.95
C TYR A 112 -15.89 8.50 11.01
N VAL A 113 -15.24 7.34 10.89
CA VAL A 113 -13.80 7.25 10.62
C VAL A 113 -13.59 6.57 9.28
N PHE A 114 -12.51 6.95 8.60
CA PHE A 114 -12.21 6.51 7.25
C PHE A 114 -10.82 5.90 7.18
N HIS A 115 -10.62 4.95 6.29
CA HIS A 115 -9.29 4.46 5.93
C HIS A 115 -9.25 4.10 4.45
N ILE A 116 -8.03 3.98 3.92
CA ILE A 116 -7.80 3.84 2.49
C ILE A 116 -6.90 2.64 2.23
N LEU A 117 -7.27 1.81 1.27
CA LEU A 117 -6.47 0.69 0.79
C LEU A 117 -5.95 1.01 -0.60
N ALA A 118 -4.62 1.00 -0.77
CA ALA A 118 -3.99 1.16 -2.07
C ALA A 118 -3.96 -0.17 -2.82
N VAL A 119 -4.01 -0.13 -4.16
CA VAL A 119 -4.01 -1.30 -5.02
C VAL A 119 -2.89 -1.19 -6.04
N ASN A 120 -2.14 -2.26 -6.28
CA ASN A 120 -1.19 -2.37 -7.39
C ASN A 120 -1.39 -3.69 -8.15
N GLY A 121 -0.48 -4.03 -9.06
CA GLY A 121 -0.55 -5.27 -9.82
C GLY A 121 -0.52 -6.56 -8.98
N SER A 122 -0.10 -6.48 -7.72
CA SER A 122 -0.03 -7.61 -6.78
C SER A 122 -1.36 -7.84 -6.05
N GLY A 123 -2.14 -6.78 -5.85
CA GLY A 123 -3.35 -6.83 -5.06
C GLY A 123 -3.60 -5.56 -4.25
N THR A 124 -4.47 -5.70 -3.25
CA THR A 124 -4.86 -4.62 -2.34
C THR A 124 -3.97 -4.67 -1.10
N GLY A 125 -3.24 -3.59 -0.85
CA GLY A 125 -2.38 -3.47 0.32
C GLY A 125 -3.15 -3.26 1.62
N LYS A 126 -2.39 -3.12 2.70
CA LYS A 126 -2.95 -2.83 4.02
C LYS A 126 -3.65 -1.47 4.02
N ALA A 127 -4.72 -1.38 4.81
CA ALA A 127 -5.38 -0.11 5.04
C ALA A 127 -4.46 0.89 5.74
N SER A 128 -4.68 2.17 5.45
CA SER A 128 -4.11 3.26 6.23
C SER A 128 -4.55 3.21 7.69
N ASP A 129 -3.87 3.98 8.53
CA ASP A 129 -4.43 4.34 9.82
C ASP A 129 -5.81 4.97 9.60
N ALA A 130 -6.73 4.69 10.53
CA ALA A 130 -8.03 5.31 10.52
C ALA A 130 -7.85 6.83 10.73
N SER A 131 -8.64 7.61 10.01
CA SER A 131 -8.66 9.05 10.18
C SER A 131 -9.12 9.45 11.59
N GLU A 132 -8.85 10.70 11.95
CA GLU A 132 -9.59 11.33 13.04
C GLU A 132 -11.11 11.25 12.77
N PRO A 133 -11.94 11.16 13.82
CA PRO A 133 -13.40 11.12 13.68
C PRO A 133 -13.95 12.39 12.99
N VAL A 134 -14.82 12.21 12.00
CA VAL A 134 -15.46 13.30 11.26
C VAL A 134 -16.96 13.31 11.54
N LEU A 135 -17.43 14.38 12.17
CA LEU A 135 -18.86 14.61 12.41
C LEU A 135 -19.53 15.13 11.13
N VAL A 136 -20.59 14.48 10.70
CA VAL A 136 -21.40 14.93 9.56
C VAL A 136 -22.44 15.93 10.06
N GLU A 137 -22.14 17.21 9.93
CA GLU A 137 -23.02 18.29 10.35
C GLU A 137 -23.86 18.83 9.19
N VAL A 138 -25.08 19.25 9.51
CA VAL A 138 -25.88 20.12 8.64
C VAL A 138 -25.24 21.50 8.68
N ARG A 139 -24.72 21.98 7.55
CA ARG A 139 -24.37 23.39 7.45
C ARG A 139 -25.66 24.18 7.17
N PRO A 140 -26.06 25.10 8.07
CA PRO A 140 -27.22 25.96 7.85
C PRO A 140 -27.03 26.93 6.68
#